data_AF-A0A7S2BWE4-F1
#
_entry.id   AF-A0A7S2BWE4-F1
#
_cell.length_a   1.000
_cell.length_b   1.000
_cell.length_c   1.000
_cell.angle_alpha   90.00
_cell.angle_beta   90.00
_cell.angle_gamma   90.00
#
_symmetry.space_group_name_H-M   'P 1'
#
loop_
_entity.id
_entity.type
_entity.pdbx_description
1 polymer ?
#
loop_
_entity_poly.entity_id
_entity_poly.type
_entity_poly.pdbx_seq_one_letter_code
_entity_poly.pdbx_strand_id
1 'polypeptide(L)'
;AVALEWDSQGVNVDVPGMEKGISPASMPLMSLVSTWLDQTVPSRDIVEKNVSKFLSTDTVCFLADPDMRILRRRQNQHFGPLLEWFKEEWGVELTTTDGLMSIKHAE
;
A
#
# COMPACT_ATOMS: atom_id res chain seq x y z
N ALA A 1 21.04 4.61 0.79
CA ALA A 1 20.14 3.43 0.85
C ALA A 1 20.25 2.60 -0.44
N VAL A 2 19.88 3.13 -1.62
CA VAL A 2 20.10 2.43 -2.91
C VAL A 2 21.57 2.00 -3.12
N ALA A 3 22.53 2.89 -2.83
CA ALA A 3 23.96 2.53 -2.90
C ALA A 3 24.32 1.34 -1.98
N LEU A 4 23.71 1.23 -0.79
CA LEU A 4 23.93 0.09 0.11
C LEU A 4 23.36 -1.22 -0.48
N GLU A 5 22.23 -1.15 -1.19
CA GLU A 5 21.70 -2.33 -1.90
C GLU A 5 22.67 -2.78 -2.99
N TRP A 6 23.28 -1.84 -3.72
CA TRP A 6 24.29 -2.13 -4.75
C TRP A 6 25.59 -2.70 -4.16
N ASP A 7 26.09 -2.11 -3.07
CA ASP A 7 27.29 -2.58 -2.37
C ASP A 7 27.09 -3.98 -1.76
N SER A 8 25.84 -4.35 -1.45
CA SER A 8 25.47 -5.67 -0.92
C SER A 8 25.27 -6.74 -2.01
N GLN A 9 25.39 -6.39 -3.29
CA GLN A 9 25.32 -7.38 -4.38
C GLN A 9 26.61 -8.22 -4.43
N GLY A 10 26.49 -9.47 -4.88
CA GLY A 10 27.51 -10.50 -4.71
C GLY A 10 28.89 -10.17 -5.29
N VAL A 11 29.80 -9.70 -4.43
CA VAL A 11 31.25 -9.66 -4.67
C VAL A 11 31.97 -10.89 -4.06
N ASN A 12 31.36 -11.60 -3.11
CA ASN A 12 32.02 -12.73 -2.41
C ASN A 12 31.46 -14.10 -2.83
N VAL A 13 32.29 -14.84 -3.56
CA VAL A 13 32.01 -16.14 -4.19
C VAL A 13 32.01 -17.31 -3.17
N ASP A 14 32.32 -17.04 -1.89
CA ASP A 14 32.60 -18.08 -0.88
C ASP A 14 31.43 -18.38 0.07
N VAL A 15 30.26 -17.74 -0.10
CA VAL A 15 29.06 -18.02 0.73
C VAL A 15 28.14 -19.03 0.02
N PRO A 16 27.90 -20.24 0.58
CA PRO A 16 27.03 -21.23 -0.04
C PRO A 16 25.59 -20.71 -0.20
N GLY A 17 25.06 -20.78 -1.42
CA GLY A 17 23.69 -20.34 -1.75
C GLY A 17 23.58 -18.90 -2.28
N MET A 18 24.70 -18.16 -2.37
CA MET A 18 24.72 -16.81 -2.92
C MET A 18 25.28 -16.86 -4.36
N GLU A 19 24.39 -16.70 -5.34
CA GLU A 19 24.79 -16.72 -6.75
C GLU A 19 25.61 -15.46 -7.10
N LYS A 20 26.64 -15.63 -7.94
CA LYS A 20 27.46 -14.53 -8.44
C LYS A 20 26.63 -13.67 -9.40
N GLY A 21 26.16 -12.50 -8.96
CA GLY A 21 25.36 -11.61 -9.80
C GLY A 21 24.59 -10.55 -9.01
N ILE A 22 23.86 -9.72 -9.77
CA ILE A 22 22.89 -8.75 -9.22
C ILE A 22 21.56 -9.48 -9.05
N SER A 23 20.96 -9.39 -7.86
CA SER A 23 19.65 -9.96 -7.55
C SER A 23 18.62 -8.85 -7.35
N PRO A 24 17.74 -8.57 -8.34
CA PRO A 24 16.74 -7.50 -8.22
C PRO A 24 15.82 -7.66 -6.99
N ALA A 25 15.54 -8.90 -6.59
CA ALA A 25 14.71 -9.19 -5.41
C ALA A 25 15.33 -8.71 -4.09
N SER A 26 16.66 -8.52 -4.03
CA SER A 26 17.36 -7.94 -2.87
C SER A 26 17.54 -6.42 -2.97
N MET A 27 17.00 -5.79 -4.03
CA MET A 27 17.15 -4.36 -4.32
C MET A 27 15.80 -3.63 -4.48
N PRO A 28 14.93 -3.65 -3.44
CA PRO A 28 13.61 -3.04 -3.52
C PRO A 28 13.67 -1.52 -3.73
N LEU A 29 14.63 -0.80 -3.15
CA LEU A 29 14.72 0.65 -3.32
C LEU A 29 15.19 1.01 -4.73
N MET A 30 16.14 0.26 -5.29
CA MET A 30 16.54 0.43 -6.68
C MET A 30 15.36 0.21 -7.63
N SER A 31 14.55 -0.82 -7.37
CA SER A 31 13.33 -1.09 -8.14
C SER A 31 12.34 0.07 -8.05
N LEU A 32 12.06 0.56 -6.84
CA LEU A 32 11.18 1.71 -6.61
C LEU A 32 11.66 2.97 -7.33
N VAL A 33 12.95 3.29 -7.25
CA VAL A 33 13.53 4.48 -7.89
C VAL A 33 13.47 4.36 -9.41
N SER A 34 13.77 3.18 -9.96
CA SER A 34 13.69 2.94 -11.40
C SER A 34 12.24 3.07 -11.89
N THR A 35 11.28 2.45 -11.21
CA THR A 35 9.85 2.62 -11.53
C THR A 35 9.42 4.08 -11.44
N TRP A 36 9.87 4.80 -10.41
CA TRP A 36 9.55 6.21 -10.26
C TRP A 36 10.02 7.04 -11.44
N LEU A 37 11.30 6.91 -11.82
CA LEU A 37 11.91 7.68 -12.90
C LEU A 37 11.34 7.32 -14.28
N ASP A 38 11.20 6.03 -14.57
CA ASP A 38 10.88 5.57 -15.92
C ASP A 38 9.37 5.50 -16.18
N GLN A 39 8.55 5.25 -15.15
CA GLN A 39 7.11 4.98 -15.31
C GLN A 39 6.23 6.02 -14.60
N THR A 40 6.51 6.32 -13.33
CA THR A 40 5.63 7.18 -12.53
C THR A 40 5.74 8.65 -12.91
N VAL A 41 6.95 9.21 -13.03
CA VAL A 41 7.15 10.62 -13.38
C VAL A 41 6.52 10.97 -14.73
N PRO A 42 6.71 10.19 -15.81
CA PRO A 42 6.08 10.48 -17.09
C PRO A 42 4.55 10.34 -17.10
N SER A 43 3.99 9.55 -16.18
CA SER A 43 2.55 9.19 -16.16
C SER A 43 1.86 9.51 -14.84
N ARG A 44 2.29 10.59 -14.17
CA ARG A 44 1.90 10.90 -12.79
C ARG A 44 0.38 10.97 -12.59
N ASP A 45 -0.33 11.68 -13.47
CA ASP A 45 -1.79 11.85 -13.39
C ASP A 45 -2.53 10.50 -13.45
N ILE A 46 -2.02 9.55 -14.24
CA ILE A 46 -2.59 8.21 -14.37
C ILE A 46 -2.36 7.42 -13.08
N VAL A 47 -1.17 7.53 -12.49
CA VAL A 47 -0.84 6.87 -11.22
C VAL A 47 -1.70 7.41 -10.10
N GLU A 48 -1.83 8.74 -9.96
CA GLU A 48 -2.70 9.38 -8.97
C GLU A 48 -4.14 8.90 -9.12
N LYS A 49 -4.69 8.93 -10.34
CA LYS A 49 -6.05 8.44 -10.61
C LYS A 49 -6.22 6.97 -10.24
N ASN A 50 -5.22 6.12 -10.46
CA ASN A 50 -5.30 4.71 -10.13
C ASN A 50 -5.21 4.46 -8.62
N VAL A 51 -4.38 5.22 -7.90
CA VAL A 51 -4.30 5.16 -6.44
C VAL A 51 -5.62 5.62 -5.82
N SER A 52 -6.19 6.74 -6.29
CA SER A 52 -7.47 7.24 -5.77
C SER A 52 -8.64 6.27 -5.97
N LYS A 53 -8.64 5.47 -7.05
CA LYS A 53 -9.65 4.42 -7.25
C LYS A 53 -9.63 3.34 -6.18
N PHE A 54 -8.50 3.11 -5.51
CA PHE A 54 -8.42 2.07 -4.49
C PHE A 54 -9.28 2.39 -3.27
N LEU A 55 -9.51 3.68 -2.99
CA LEU A 55 -10.27 4.15 -1.84
C LEU A 55 -11.69 3.57 -1.79
N SER A 56 -12.37 3.45 -2.94
CA SER A 56 -13.73 2.87 -3.04
C SER A 56 -13.80 1.36 -2.76
N THR A 57 -12.64 0.73 -2.66
CA THR A 57 -12.44 -0.70 -2.38
C THR A 57 -11.49 -0.92 -1.20
N ASP A 58 -11.19 0.12 -0.42
CA ASP A 58 -10.22 0.02 0.67
C ASP A 58 -10.76 -0.88 1.77
N THR A 59 -9.90 -1.76 2.31
CA THR A 59 -10.28 -2.73 3.33
C THR A 59 -10.87 -2.08 4.59
N VAL A 60 -10.42 -0.87 4.96
CA VAL A 60 -10.94 -0.20 6.17
C VAL A 60 -12.37 0.27 6.00
N CYS A 61 -12.84 0.44 4.76
CA CYS A 61 -14.21 0.84 4.44
C CYS A 61 -15.18 -0.35 4.43
N PHE A 62 -14.69 -1.59 4.46
CA PHE A 62 -15.50 -2.81 4.46
C PHE A 62 -15.44 -3.49 5.82
N LEU A 63 -16.49 -3.26 6.59
CA LEU A 63 -16.60 -3.78 7.94
C LEU A 63 -17.39 -5.11 7.90
N ALA A 64 -17.09 -6.00 8.84
CA ALA A 64 -17.74 -7.30 8.92
C ALA A 64 -19.23 -7.18 9.22
N ASP A 65 -19.99 -8.21 8.90
CA ASP A 65 -21.41 -8.29 9.22
C ASP A 65 -21.66 -8.00 10.73
N PRO A 66 -22.70 -7.23 11.10
CA PRO A 66 -23.07 -6.96 12.49
C PRO A 66 -23.20 -8.20 13.38
N ASP A 67 -23.57 -9.36 12.81
CA ASP A 67 -23.68 -10.63 13.54
C ASP A 67 -22.30 -11.20 13.92
N MET A 68 -21.23 -10.83 13.21
CA MET A 68 -19.84 -11.19 13.51
C MET A 68 -19.24 -10.27 14.59
N ARG A 69 -19.92 -10.16 15.74
CA ARG A 69 -19.67 -9.17 16.79
C ARG A 69 -18.21 -9.05 17.25
N ILE A 70 -17.49 -10.17 17.35
CA ILE A 70 -16.08 -10.18 17.80
C ILE A 70 -15.19 -9.50 16.75
N LEU A 71 -15.37 -9.83 15.47
CA LEU A 71 -14.60 -9.25 14.38
C LEU A 71 -14.94 -7.78 14.20
N ARG A 72 -16.22 -7.43 14.18
CA ARG A 72 -16.66 -6.03 14.09
C ARG A 72 -16.13 -5.17 15.23
N ARG A 73 -16.10 -5.69 16.45
CA ARG A 73 -15.50 -4.98 17.59
C ARG A 73 -14.00 -4.69 17.36
N ARG A 74 -13.25 -5.66 16.83
CA ARG A 74 -11.82 -5.47 16.52
C ARG A 74 -11.61 -4.48 15.38
N GLN A 75 -12.41 -4.57 14.33
CA GLN A 75 -12.34 -3.60 13.23
C GLN A 75 -12.67 -2.19 13.73
N ASN A 76 -13.73 -1.99 14.50
CA ASN A 76 -14.02 -0.66 15.06
C ASN A 76 -12.86 -0.15 15.93
N GLN A 77 -12.23 -1.02 16.71
CA GLN A 77 -11.09 -0.65 17.57
C GLN A 77 -9.84 -0.22 16.77
N HIS A 78 -9.58 -0.83 15.62
CA HIS A 78 -8.35 -0.59 14.84
C HIS A 78 -8.56 0.31 13.62
N PHE A 79 -9.70 0.19 12.94
CA PHE A 79 -10.04 0.97 11.75
C PHE A 79 -10.72 2.28 12.12
N GLY A 80 -11.49 2.34 13.20
CA GLY A 80 -12.14 3.57 13.67
C GLY A 80 -11.17 4.75 13.80
N PRO A 81 -10.01 4.59 14.47
CA PRO A 81 -9.00 5.65 14.56
C PRO A 81 -8.43 6.09 13.21
N LEU A 82 -8.31 5.19 12.23
CA LEU A 82 -7.82 5.54 10.89
C LEU A 82 -8.85 6.36 10.11
N LEU A 83 -10.14 6.00 10.22
CA LEU A 83 -11.23 6.73 9.60
C LEU A 83 -11.39 8.13 10.22
N GLU A 84 -11.29 8.23 11.55
CA GLU A 84 -11.33 9.51 12.25
C GLU A 84 -10.13 10.37 11.88
N TRP A 85 -8.92 9.81 11.89
CA TRP A 85 -7.71 10.53 11.47
C TRP A 85 -7.83 11.09 10.06
N PHE A 86 -8.35 10.31 9.11
CA PHE A 86 -8.54 10.76 7.73
C PHE A 86 -9.50 11.95 7.65
N LYS A 87 -10.57 11.92 8.45
CA LYS A 87 -11.53 13.01 8.56
C LYS A 87 -10.91 14.25 9.21
N GLU A 88 -10.15 14.09 10.29
CA GLU A 88 -9.51 15.21 11.00
C GLU A 88 -8.42 15.87 10.16
N GLU A 89 -7.58 15.08 9.50
CA GLU A 89 -6.44 15.58 8.73
C GLU A 89 -6.88 16.18 7.38
N TRP A 90 -7.82 15.53 6.67
CA TRP A 90 -8.19 15.90 5.30
C TRP A 90 -9.60 16.45 5.15
N GLY A 91 -10.41 16.46 6.20
CA GLY A 91 -11.79 16.97 6.16
C GLY A 91 -12.76 16.10 5.37
N VAL A 92 -12.37 14.87 5.00
CA VAL A 92 -13.15 13.97 4.17
C VAL A 92 -13.69 12.81 5.02
N GLU A 93 -14.99 12.61 5.01
CA GLU A 93 -15.61 11.48 5.72
C GLU A 93 -15.75 10.27 4.78
N LEU A 94 -15.07 9.18 5.13
CA LEU A 94 -15.12 7.95 4.36
C LEU A 94 -16.38 7.14 4.67
N THR A 95 -17.19 6.91 3.65
CA THR A 95 -18.31 5.96 3.71
C THR A 95 -17.81 4.53 3.96
N THR A 96 -18.42 3.83 4.92
CA THR A 96 -18.18 2.40 5.17
C THR A 96 -19.41 1.54 4.83
N THR A 97 -19.20 0.27 4.51
CA THR A 97 -20.27 -0.72 4.27
C THR A 97 -19.97 -2.05 4.97
N ASP A 98 -20.99 -2.87 5.15
CA ASP A 98 -20.91 -4.29 5.49
C ASP A 98 -21.34 -5.23 4.33
N GLY A 99 -21.63 -4.66 3.16
CA GLY A 99 -21.95 -5.37 1.94
C GLY A 99 -20.74 -5.67 1.04
N LEU A 100 -21.00 -6.32 -0.10
CA LEU A 100 -19.97 -6.68 -1.10
C LEU A 100 -19.83 -5.65 -2.24
N MET A 101 -20.72 -4.66 -2.29
CA MET A 101 -20.74 -3.68 -3.37
C MET A 101 -19.71 -2.58 -3.13
N SER A 102 -19.11 -2.08 -4.22
CA SER A 102 -18.19 -0.94 -4.15
C SER A 102 -18.89 0.31 -3.61
N ILE A 103 -18.17 1.05 -2.79
CA ILE A 103 -18.66 2.22 -2.08
C ILE A 103 -18.39 3.48 -2.91
N LYS A 104 -19.31 4.45 -2.86
CA LYS A 104 -19.06 5.80 -3.37
C LYS A 104 -18.78 6.75 -2.21
N HIS A 105 -17.67 7.46 -2.31
CA HIS A 105 -17.36 8.57 -1.41
C HIS A 105 -17.95 9.86 -1.97
N ALA A 106 -18.27 10.82 -1.10
CA ALA A 106 -18.67 12.15 -1.54
C ALA A 106 -17.51 12.83 -2.29
N GLU A 107 -17.83 13.55 -3.35
CA GLU A 107 -16.85 14.36 -4.11
C GLU A 107 -16.50 15.66 -3.39
#